data_AF-A0A971QJ91-F1
#
_entry.id   AF-A0A971QJ91-F1
#
_cell.length_a   1.000
_cell.length_b   1.000
_cell.length_c   1.000
_cell.angle_alpha   90.00
_cell.angle_beta   90.00
_cell.angle_gamma   90.00
#
_symmetry.space_group_name_H-M   'P 1'
#
loop_
_entity.id
_entity.type
_entity.pdbx_description
1 polymer ?
#
loop_
_entity_poly.entity_id
_entity_poly.type
_entity_poly.pdbx_seq_one_letter_code
_entity_poly.pdbx_strand_id
1 'polypeptide(L)'
;MEGVSPGRVELHLAYEIKHDANSWWEIHRDTVVVTVVDVDLAVDSNNDGYIWSDDNEIEEDSGTLGLLICKNDDHDNGYQSLPDCDNEVLENYADTLDCGVMELSLMPSGLPNGSVVELSVNDSSKVRIFRYAADPYQPDRSNTPGWDAIIGPLSGSSWTRTLSAAPYPSLEYFLIEGVNPGLVEITVIYKIPNGSGGFIEVSRDKVRATIISADM
;
A
#
# COMPACT_ATOMS: atom_id res chain seq x y z
N MET A 1 3.08 -11.59 21.75
CA MET A 1 3.48 -12.56 20.72
C MET A 1 3.81 -11.73 19.50
N GLU A 2 4.96 -11.97 18.91
CA GLU A 2 5.39 -11.26 17.69
C GLU A 2 5.32 -12.27 16.54
N GLY A 3 4.79 -11.83 15.40
CA GLY A 3 4.79 -12.64 14.19
C GLY A 3 6.15 -12.58 13.52
N VAL A 4 6.69 -13.72 13.08
CA VAL A 4 7.98 -13.78 12.38
C VAL A 4 7.79 -13.94 10.86
N SER A 5 6.61 -14.41 10.44
CA SER A 5 6.25 -14.63 9.04
C SER A 5 4.74 -14.46 8.87
N PRO A 6 4.25 -13.81 7.81
CA PRO A 6 2.83 -13.79 7.49
C PRO A 6 2.29 -15.20 7.31
N GLY A 7 1.07 -15.45 7.80
CA GLY A 7 0.48 -16.77 7.81
C GLY A 7 -0.46 -17.00 8.99
N ARG A 8 -1.12 -18.17 8.99
CA ARG A 8 -2.02 -18.60 10.05
C ARG A 8 -1.36 -19.69 10.90
N VAL A 9 -1.39 -19.50 12.21
CA VAL A 9 -0.87 -20.44 13.20
C VAL A 9 -1.97 -20.77 14.21
N GLU A 10 -2.05 -22.03 14.62
CA GLU A 10 -2.92 -22.48 15.71
C GLU A 10 -2.08 -22.79 16.94
N LEU A 11 -2.44 -22.14 18.04
CA LEU A 11 -1.86 -22.37 19.36
C LEU A 11 -2.83 -23.24 20.13
N HIS A 12 -2.43 -24.48 20.39
CA HIS A 12 -3.21 -25.40 21.20
C HIS A 12 -2.75 -25.32 22.65
N LEU A 13 -3.66 -24.97 23.54
CA LEU A 13 -3.44 -24.99 24.98
C LEU A 13 -4.14 -26.23 25.55
N ALA A 14 -3.37 -27.20 26.01
CA ALA A 14 -3.90 -28.40 26.66
C ALA A 14 -3.57 -28.37 28.15
N TYR A 15 -4.59 -28.56 28.99
CA TYR A 15 -4.41 -28.82 30.42
C TYR A 15 -4.55 -30.33 30.65
N GLU A 16 -3.47 -30.94 31.10
CA GLU A 16 -3.38 -32.37 31.32
C GLU A 16 -3.05 -32.68 32.78
N ILE A 17 -3.65 -33.75 33.32
CA ILE A 17 -3.31 -34.29 34.63
C ILE A 17 -2.66 -35.66 34.43
N LYS A 18 -1.53 -35.89 35.10
CA LYS A 18 -0.85 -37.19 35.07
C LYS A 18 -1.74 -38.25 35.73
N HIS A 19 -2.05 -39.30 34.99
CA HIS A 19 -2.91 -40.38 35.46
C HIS A 19 -2.10 -41.53 36.07
N ASP A 20 -1.03 -41.97 35.38
CA ASP A 20 -0.10 -42.98 35.90
C ASP A 20 1.32 -42.77 35.35
N ALA A 21 2.21 -43.77 35.53
CA ALA A 21 3.61 -43.68 35.10
C ALA A 21 3.77 -43.39 33.60
N ASN A 22 2.81 -43.81 32.77
CA ASN A 22 2.91 -43.79 31.31
C ASN A 22 1.73 -43.09 30.61
N SER A 23 0.82 -42.44 31.34
CA SER A 23 -0.35 -41.78 30.76
C SER A 23 -0.72 -40.44 31.42
N TRP A 24 -1.32 -39.59 30.59
CA TRP A 24 -1.87 -38.28 30.93
C TRP A 24 -3.32 -38.22 30.49
N TRP A 25 -4.16 -37.51 31.23
CA TRP A 25 -5.54 -37.21 30.87
C TRP A 25 -5.66 -35.74 30.48
N GLU A 26 -6.11 -35.48 29.25
CA GLU A 26 -6.53 -34.14 28.85
C GLU A 26 -7.82 -33.78 29.57
N ILE A 27 -7.76 -32.74 30.39
CA ILE A 27 -8.91 -32.21 31.13
C ILE A 27 -9.61 -31.13 30.31
N HIS A 28 -8.83 -30.34 29.58
CA HIS A 28 -9.34 -29.29 28.74
C HIS A 28 -8.37 -28.98 27.61
N ARG A 29 -8.92 -28.58 26.46
CA ARG A 29 -8.17 -28.07 25.32
C ARG A 29 -8.84 -26.81 24.81
N ASP A 30 -8.02 -25.80 24.59
CA ASP A 30 -8.38 -24.58 23.90
C ASP A 30 -7.50 -24.38 22.67
N THR A 31 -7.99 -23.64 21.68
CA THR A 31 -7.26 -23.32 20.45
C THR A 31 -7.39 -21.84 20.15
N VAL A 32 -6.25 -21.16 20.12
CA VAL A 32 -6.15 -19.77 19.69
C VAL A 32 -5.59 -19.76 18.28
N VAL A 33 -6.33 -19.16 17.35
CA VAL A 33 -5.85 -18.92 15.98
C VAL A 33 -5.21 -17.54 15.93
N VAL A 34 -3.97 -17.49 15.46
CA VAL A 34 -3.23 -16.24 15.22
C VAL A 34 -2.97 -16.13 13.72
N THR A 35 -3.36 -15.00 13.14
CA THR A 35 -2.96 -14.64 11.78
C THR A 35 -1.94 -13.52 11.88
N VAL A 36 -0.73 -13.77 11.42
CA VAL A 36 0.29 -12.74 11.22
C VAL A 36 0.04 -12.14 9.84
N VAL A 37 -0.05 -10.83 9.77
CA VAL A 37 -0.25 -10.07 8.52
C VAL A 37 0.98 -9.23 8.28
N ASP A 38 1.41 -9.18 7.03
CA ASP A 38 2.48 -8.35 6.53
C ASP A 38 1.89 -7.39 5.50
N VAL A 39 2.20 -6.10 5.67
CA VAL A 39 1.67 -4.99 4.89
C VAL A 39 2.82 -4.06 4.62
N ASP A 40 3.17 -3.93 3.35
CA ASP A 40 4.39 -3.26 2.90
C ASP A 40 4.04 -2.41 1.68
N LEU A 41 4.20 -1.10 1.81
CA LEU A 41 4.09 -0.14 0.72
C LEU A 41 5.52 0.23 0.35
N ALA A 42 6.00 -0.27 -0.79
CA ALA A 42 7.37 -0.05 -1.23
C ALA A 42 7.44 0.97 -2.38
N VAL A 43 8.56 1.71 -2.42
CA VAL A 43 8.94 2.64 -3.49
C VAL A 43 10.45 2.58 -3.72
N ASP A 44 10.91 3.08 -4.87
CA ASP A 44 12.35 3.22 -5.20
C ASP A 44 12.95 4.35 -4.34
N SER A 45 13.27 4.02 -3.08
CA SER A 45 13.71 4.97 -2.06
C SER A 45 15.17 5.37 -2.23
N ASN A 46 15.97 4.48 -2.84
CA ASN A 46 17.37 4.72 -3.15
C ASN A 46 17.57 5.42 -4.52
N ASN A 47 16.53 5.47 -5.35
CA ASN A 47 16.47 6.10 -6.67
C ASN A 47 17.41 5.46 -7.71
N ASP A 48 17.50 4.13 -7.72
CA ASP A 48 18.33 3.34 -8.65
C ASP A 48 17.56 2.72 -9.82
N GLY A 49 16.23 2.92 -9.85
CA GLY A 49 15.33 2.44 -10.89
C GLY A 49 14.63 1.12 -10.55
N TYR A 50 14.83 0.58 -9.34
CA TYR A 50 14.21 -0.66 -8.90
C TYR A 50 13.54 -0.48 -7.53
N ILE A 51 12.53 -1.31 -7.26
CA ILE A 51 11.89 -1.41 -5.94
C ILE A 51 12.30 -2.77 -5.37
N TRP A 52 13.16 -2.77 -4.36
CA TRP A 52 13.72 -3.97 -3.75
C TRP A 52 13.73 -3.89 -2.22
N SER A 53 14.04 -5.00 -1.58
CA SER A 53 13.97 -5.14 -0.12
C SER A 53 14.90 -4.21 0.67
N ASP A 54 15.94 -3.68 0.05
CA ASP A 54 16.84 -2.69 0.66
C ASP A 54 16.25 -1.28 0.68
N ASP A 55 15.22 -0.99 -0.14
CA ASP A 55 14.45 0.26 -0.03
C ASP A 55 13.68 0.32 1.30
N ASN A 56 13.16 -0.81 1.78
CA ASN A 56 12.39 -0.89 3.03
C ASN A 56 13.22 -0.42 4.24
N GLU A 57 14.55 -0.56 4.21
CA GLU A 57 15.42 -0.11 5.32
C GLU A 57 15.55 1.42 5.40
N ILE A 58 15.23 2.14 4.31
CA ILE A 58 15.52 3.57 4.15
C ILE A 58 14.30 4.42 3.78
N GLU A 59 13.15 3.81 3.50
CA GLU A 59 11.93 4.50 3.02
C GLU A 59 11.35 5.49 4.06
N GLU A 60 11.58 5.23 5.35
CA GLU A 60 11.24 6.12 6.45
C GLU A 60 12.38 7.04 6.89
N ASP A 61 13.61 6.84 6.38
CA ASP A 61 14.77 7.61 6.83
C ASP A 61 14.68 9.08 6.40
N SER A 62 14.73 9.97 7.39
CA SER A 62 14.79 11.40 7.15
C SER A 62 16.05 11.91 6.44
N GLY A 63 17.10 11.09 6.39
CA GLY A 63 18.33 11.35 5.65
C GLY A 63 18.24 11.10 4.15
N THR A 64 17.19 10.42 3.66
CA THR A 64 16.98 10.14 2.24
C THR A 64 15.89 11.04 1.65
N LEU A 65 15.84 11.09 0.32
CA LEU A 65 14.78 11.78 -0.41
C LEU A 65 13.49 10.95 -0.47
N GLY A 66 13.54 9.67 -0.10
CA GLY A 66 12.53 8.69 -0.52
C GLY A 66 12.45 8.61 -2.04
N LEU A 67 11.28 8.29 -2.55
CA LEU A 67 11.00 8.33 -3.99
C LEU A 67 11.17 9.76 -4.54
N LEU A 68 12.07 9.95 -5.50
CA LEU A 68 12.26 11.23 -6.19
C LEU A 68 11.46 11.24 -7.49
N ILE A 69 10.51 12.17 -7.59
CA ILE A 69 9.74 12.42 -8.81
C ILE A 69 9.77 13.89 -9.20
N CYS A 70 9.70 14.15 -10.49
CA CYS A 70 9.49 15.51 -10.99
C CYS A 70 8.02 15.90 -10.88
N LYS A 71 7.77 17.20 -10.82
CA LYS A 71 6.46 17.75 -11.15
C LYS A 71 6.14 17.41 -12.61
N ASN A 72 4.97 16.83 -12.85
CA ASN A 72 4.49 16.41 -14.16
C ASN A 72 3.93 17.62 -14.94
N ASP A 73 4.79 18.59 -15.26
CA ASP A 73 4.39 19.88 -15.86
C ASP A 73 4.75 20.08 -17.33
N ASP A 74 5.12 19.00 -18.02
CA ASP A 74 5.14 18.92 -19.47
C ASP A 74 3.74 18.63 -20.05
N HIS A 75 3.69 18.29 -21.34
CA HIS A 75 2.46 18.25 -22.13
C HIS A 75 2.47 17.07 -23.10
N ASP A 76 2.34 15.86 -22.55
CA ASP A 76 2.35 14.62 -23.33
C ASP A 76 1.01 14.32 -23.99
N ASN A 77 -0.06 14.94 -23.52
CA ASN A 77 -1.41 14.80 -24.07
C ASN A 77 -1.59 15.40 -25.49
N GLY A 78 -0.56 16.07 -26.04
CA GLY A 78 -0.58 16.66 -27.38
C GLY A 78 -1.52 17.87 -27.54
N TYR A 79 -2.22 18.28 -26.47
CA TYR A 79 -3.09 19.45 -26.40
C TYR A 79 -2.44 20.52 -25.52
N GLN A 80 -1.87 21.53 -26.17
CA GLN A 80 -0.98 22.57 -25.58
C GLN A 80 -1.62 23.55 -24.58
N SER A 81 -2.76 23.25 -23.94
CA SER A 81 -3.43 24.24 -23.09
C SER A 81 -3.14 24.11 -21.60
N LEU A 82 -2.85 22.92 -21.08
CA LEU A 82 -2.58 22.69 -19.66
C LEU A 82 -1.53 21.58 -19.48
N PRO A 83 -0.64 21.70 -18.49
CA PRO A 83 0.27 20.62 -18.10
C PRO A 83 -0.48 19.37 -17.60
N ASP A 84 0.15 18.21 -17.68
CA ASP A 84 -0.48 16.92 -17.35
C ASP A 84 -0.92 16.88 -15.86
N CYS A 85 -0.15 17.46 -14.93
CA CYS A 85 -0.52 17.52 -13.52
C CYS A 85 -1.79 18.37 -13.19
N ASP A 86 -2.30 19.17 -14.13
CA ASP A 86 -3.42 20.11 -13.85
C ASP A 86 -4.79 19.42 -13.74
N ASN A 87 -4.92 18.14 -14.13
CA ASN A 87 -6.21 17.43 -14.11
C ASN A 87 -6.08 15.99 -13.55
N GLU A 88 -7.19 15.30 -13.26
CA GLU A 88 -7.18 13.98 -12.59
C GLU A 88 -7.19 12.77 -13.53
N VAL A 89 -6.70 12.93 -14.76
CA VAL A 89 -6.74 11.90 -15.79
C VAL A 89 -5.35 11.70 -16.34
N LEU A 90 -4.92 10.44 -16.41
CA LEU A 90 -3.78 10.09 -17.25
C LEU A 90 -4.28 10.00 -18.70
N GLU A 91 -3.81 10.81 -19.63
CA GLU A 91 -4.39 10.82 -20.98
C GLU A 91 -3.81 9.75 -21.89
N ASN A 92 -2.53 9.44 -21.72
CA ASN A 92 -1.82 8.56 -22.65
C ASN A 92 -0.58 7.90 -22.01
N TYR A 93 0.04 6.97 -22.73
CA TYR A 93 1.16 6.20 -22.22
C TYR A 93 2.36 7.06 -21.81
N ALA A 94 2.64 8.15 -22.53
CA ALA A 94 3.80 9.00 -22.26
C ALA A 94 3.67 9.70 -20.90
N ASP A 95 2.51 10.27 -20.60
CA ASP A 95 2.18 10.84 -19.28
C ASP A 95 2.30 9.82 -18.12
N THR A 96 2.05 8.53 -18.37
CA THR A 96 2.32 7.50 -17.34
C THR A 96 3.82 7.26 -17.06
N LEU A 97 4.72 7.72 -17.92
CA LEU A 97 6.18 7.56 -17.77
C LEU A 97 6.77 8.58 -16.80
N ASP A 98 6.13 9.74 -16.63
CA ASP A 98 6.54 10.76 -15.65
C ASP A 98 6.09 10.44 -14.22
N CYS A 99 5.23 9.43 -14.09
CA CYS A 99 4.80 8.88 -12.82
C CYS A 99 5.84 7.93 -12.20
N GLY A 100 6.06 8.08 -10.89
CA GLY A 100 6.68 7.06 -10.05
C GLY A 100 5.78 5.84 -9.85
N VAL A 101 6.37 4.72 -9.42
CA VAL A 101 5.65 3.49 -9.06
C VAL A 101 5.62 3.33 -7.55
N MET A 102 4.50 2.85 -7.03
CA MET A 102 4.43 2.32 -5.67
C MET A 102 3.83 0.92 -5.69
N GLU A 103 4.35 0.04 -4.83
CA GLU A 103 3.95 -1.35 -4.72
C GLU A 103 3.37 -1.62 -3.33
N LEU A 104 2.15 -2.16 -3.26
CA LEU A 104 1.55 -2.58 -1.99
C LEU A 104 1.47 -4.10 -1.93
N SER A 105 2.23 -4.69 -1.02
CA SER A 105 2.15 -6.10 -0.66
C SER A 105 1.23 -6.29 0.55
N LEU A 106 0.29 -7.23 0.44
CA LEU A 106 -0.57 -7.69 1.52
C LEU A 106 -0.50 -9.21 1.61
N MET A 107 0.00 -9.72 2.73
CA MET A 107 0.14 -11.16 3.00
C MET A 107 -0.39 -11.50 4.39
N PRO A 108 -0.96 -12.69 4.63
CA PRO A 108 -1.23 -13.77 3.69
C PRO A 108 -2.61 -13.61 3.02
N SER A 109 -2.90 -14.48 2.05
CA SER A 109 -4.24 -14.65 1.49
C SER A 109 -5.28 -15.08 2.51
N GLY A 110 -6.54 -14.70 2.26
CA GLY A 110 -7.66 -15.06 3.13
C GLY A 110 -7.76 -14.18 4.38
N LEU A 111 -7.34 -12.92 4.28
CA LEU A 111 -7.58 -11.91 5.33
C LEU A 111 -9.08 -11.82 5.67
N PRO A 112 -9.43 -11.49 6.93
CA PRO A 112 -10.82 -11.44 7.37
C PRO A 112 -11.71 -10.60 6.46
N ASN A 113 -12.91 -11.11 6.15
CA ASN A 113 -13.88 -10.37 5.33
C ASN A 113 -14.21 -9.02 5.97
N GLY A 114 -14.29 -7.97 5.15
CA GLY A 114 -14.55 -6.62 5.64
C GLY A 114 -13.33 -5.94 6.27
N SER A 115 -12.14 -6.56 6.19
CA SER A 115 -10.90 -5.83 6.45
C SER A 115 -10.78 -4.65 5.49
N VAL A 116 -10.00 -3.65 5.88
CA VAL A 116 -9.85 -2.40 5.15
C VAL A 116 -8.38 -2.08 4.97
N VAL A 117 -8.05 -1.61 3.77
CA VAL A 117 -6.79 -0.92 3.48
C VAL A 117 -7.11 0.56 3.30
N GLU A 118 -6.41 1.42 4.04
CA GLU A 118 -6.49 2.86 3.93
C GLU A 118 -5.14 3.40 3.47
N LEU A 119 -5.12 4.07 2.32
CA LEU A 119 -3.96 4.79 1.82
C LEU A 119 -4.19 6.29 2.06
N SER A 120 -3.18 7.02 2.51
CA SER A 120 -3.31 8.45 2.79
C SER A 120 -2.00 9.18 2.56
N VAL A 121 -2.11 10.49 2.32
CA VAL A 121 -0.97 11.40 2.23
C VAL A 121 -1.14 12.55 3.21
N ASN A 122 -0.04 13.06 3.74
CA ASN A 122 -0.08 14.22 4.63
C ASN A 122 -0.40 15.55 3.91
N ASP A 123 -0.10 15.65 2.61
CA ASP A 123 -0.38 16.82 1.78
C ASP A 123 -0.72 16.42 0.33
N SER A 124 -2.02 16.35 0.02
CA SER A 124 -2.50 15.99 -1.32
C SER A 124 -2.41 17.12 -2.34
N SER A 125 -1.93 18.31 -1.96
CA SER A 125 -1.67 19.39 -2.93
C SER A 125 -0.39 19.16 -3.74
N LYS A 126 0.46 18.23 -3.30
CA LYS A 126 1.79 17.97 -3.88
C LYS A 126 1.84 16.78 -4.80
N VAL A 127 0.90 15.84 -4.68
CA VAL A 127 0.89 14.58 -5.42
C VAL A 127 -0.51 14.20 -5.85
N ARG A 128 -0.59 13.37 -6.89
CA ARG A 128 -1.78 12.61 -7.24
C ARG A 128 -1.39 11.13 -7.36
N ILE A 129 -2.23 10.24 -6.83
CA ILE A 129 -2.01 8.79 -6.86
C ILE A 129 -3.13 8.17 -7.68
N PHE A 130 -2.75 7.35 -8.66
CA PHE A 130 -3.65 6.62 -9.53
C PHE A 130 -3.61 5.13 -9.25
N ARG A 131 -4.78 4.51 -9.39
CA ARG A 131 -4.97 3.07 -9.25
C ARG A 131 -5.55 2.51 -10.54
N TYR A 132 -4.96 1.43 -11.04
CA TYR A 132 -5.50 0.75 -12.21
C TYR A 132 -6.74 -0.06 -11.82
N ALA A 133 -7.90 0.31 -12.38
CA ALA A 133 -9.19 -0.22 -12.01
C ALA A 133 -9.46 -1.62 -12.59
N ALA A 134 -8.90 -1.92 -13.78
CA ALA A 134 -9.20 -3.14 -14.51
C ALA A 134 -8.51 -4.39 -13.93
N ASP A 135 -7.20 -4.29 -13.66
CA ASP A 135 -6.43 -5.34 -12.98
C ASP A 135 -5.28 -4.73 -12.14
N PRO A 136 -5.53 -4.38 -10.87
CA PRO A 136 -4.55 -3.70 -10.02
C PRO A 136 -3.22 -4.48 -9.83
N TYR A 137 -3.19 -5.77 -10.17
CA TYR A 137 -2.02 -6.64 -10.03
C TYR A 137 -1.18 -6.73 -11.30
N GLN A 138 -1.75 -6.36 -12.44
CA GLN A 138 -1.08 -6.32 -13.74
C GLN A 138 -1.46 -5.01 -14.45
N PRO A 139 -0.94 -3.87 -13.96
CA PRO A 139 -1.25 -2.58 -14.56
C PRO A 139 -0.78 -2.52 -16.01
N ASP A 140 -1.70 -2.14 -16.92
CA ASP A 140 -1.35 -1.80 -18.28
C ASP A 140 -1.25 -0.27 -18.39
N ARG A 141 -0.02 0.24 -18.34
CA ARG A 141 0.27 1.67 -18.51
C ARG A 141 -0.22 2.22 -19.85
N SER A 142 -0.41 1.39 -20.87
CA SER A 142 -0.93 1.83 -22.17
C SER A 142 -2.45 2.00 -22.19
N ASN A 143 -3.17 1.43 -21.21
CA ASN A 143 -4.61 1.55 -21.07
C ASN A 143 -4.99 2.71 -20.13
N THR A 144 -4.77 3.93 -20.59
CA THR A 144 -4.98 5.14 -19.80
C THR A 144 -6.42 5.42 -19.36
N PRO A 145 -7.49 5.01 -20.09
CA PRO A 145 -8.85 5.04 -19.55
C PRO A 145 -9.07 4.12 -18.34
N GLY A 146 -8.09 3.27 -17.97
CA GLY A 146 -8.19 2.32 -16.87
C GLY A 146 -7.60 2.80 -15.53
N TRP A 147 -7.06 4.02 -15.46
CA TRP A 147 -6.46 4.57 -14.25
C TRP A 147 -7.39 5.59 -13.58
N ASP A 148 -7.74 5.35 -12.32
CA ASP A 148 -8.55 6.26 -11.52
C ASP A 148 -7.66 7.03 -10.55
N ALA A 149 -7.76 8.36 -10.52
CA ALA A 149 -7.18 9.17 -9.44
C ALA A 149 -7.90 8.85 -8.13
N ILE A 150 -7.16 8.38 -7.13
CA ILE A 150 -7.71 7.99 -5.82
C ILE A 150 -7.31 8.94 -4.69
N ILE A 151 -6.20 9.66 -4.86
CA ILE A 151 -5.72 10.70 -3.93
C ILE A 151 -5.19 11.85 -4.79
N GLY A 152 -5.46 13.09 -4.39
CA GLY A 152 -4.95 14.27 -5.09
C GLY A 152 -5.67 15.55 -4.67
N PRO A 153 -5.40 16.67 -5.34
CA PRO A 153 -5.98 17.96 -5.00
C PRO A 153 -7.52 17.99 -5.04
N LEU A 154 -8.16 17.24 -5.95
CA LEU A 154 -9.62 17.17 -6.04
C LEU A 154 -10.21 15.87 -5.45
N SER A 155 -9.45 14.77 -5.50
CA SER A 155 -9.85 13.47 -4.93
C SER A 155 -9.75 13.38 -3.39
N GLY A 156 -9.00 14.29 -2.76
CA GLY A 156 -8.77 14.30 -1.31
C GLY A 156 -7.46 13.62 -0.89
N SER A 157 -7.22 13.54 0.42
CA SER A 157 -5.94 13.10 0.98
C SER A 157 -5.92 11.64 1.44
N SER A 158 -7.00 10.89 1.23
CA SER A 158 -7.06 9.48 1.58
C SER A 158 -8.02 8.71 0.70
N TRP A 159 -7.72 7.42 0.54
CA TRP A 159 -8.52 6.44 -0.15
C TRP A 159 -8.67 5.19 0.70
N THR A 160 -9.79 4.50 0.58
CA THR A 160 -10.09 3.32 1.38
C THR A 160 -10.71 2.24 0.53
N ARG A 161 -10.24 1.00 0.72
CA ARG A 161 -10.81 -0.19 0.10
C ARG A 161 -11.14 -1.25 1.13
N THR A 162 -12.37 -1.74 1.06
CA THR A 162 -12.81 -2.93 1.80
C THR A 162 -12.41 -4.19 1.04
N LEU A 163 -11.71 -5.10 1.72
CA LEU A 163 -11.32 -6.40 1.19
C LEU A 163 -12.46 -7.41 1.35
N SER A 164 -12.75 -8.13 0.28
CA SER A 164 -13.63 -9.32 0.29
C SER A 164 -12.81 -10.57 0.66
N ALA A 165 -13.45 -11.66 1.10
CA ALA A 165 -12.76 -12.88 1.56
C ALA A 165 -12.04 -13.72 0.45
N ALA A 166 -11.69 -13.15 -0.70
CA ALA A 166 -11.05 -13.85 -1.84
C ALA A 166 -9.51 -13.82 -1.76
N PRO A 167 -8.72 -14.51 -2.62
CA PRO A 167 -7.36 -14.93 -2.30
C PRO A 167 -6.34 -13.78 -2.47
N TYR A 168 -6.05 -13.08 -1.37
CA TYR A 168 -5.06 -11.99 -1.34
C TYR A 168 -3.68 -12.37 -0.78
N PRO A 169 -2.75 -12.96 -1.54
CA PRO A 169 -1.42 -12.39 -1.58
C PRO A 169 -1.46 -11.37 -2.72
N SER A 170 -1.77 -10.11 -2.42
CA SER A 170 -1.82 -9.09 -3.46
C SER A 170 -0.57 -8.24 -3.41
N LEU A 171 0.19 -8.29 -4.50
CA LEU A 171 1.07 -7.21 -4.91
C LEU A 171 0.27 -6.30 -5.85
N GLU A 172 -0.11 -5.13 -5.38
CA GLU A 172 -0.87 -4.13 -6.13
C GLU A 172 0.03 -2.94 -6.49
N TYR A 173 -0.19 -2.38 -7.66
CA TYR A 173 0.61 -1.27 -8.17
C TYR A 173 -0.20 0.02 -8.23
N PHE A 174 0.45 1.12 -7.89
CA PHE A 174 -0.04 2.47 -8.04
C PHE A 174 0.93 3.30 -8.87
N LEU A 175 0.40 4.34 -9.52
CA LEU A 175 1.21 5.41 -10.08
C LEU A 175 1.10 6.65 -9.18
N ILE A 176 2.19 7.37 -9.05
CA ILE A 176 2.24 8.65 -8.33
C ILE A 176 2.89 9.70 -9.21
N GLU A 177 2.21 10.83 -9.40
CA GLU A 177 2.76 11.98 -10.11
C GLU A 177 2.99 13.16 -9.16
N GLY A 178 3.94 14.02 -9.51
CA GLY A 178 4.21 15.27 -8.81
C GLY A 178 3.29 16.40 -9.30
N VAL A 179 2.59 17.06 -8.38
CA VAL A 179 1.73 18.23 -8.65
C VAL A 179 2.41 19.52 -8.20
N ASN A 180 2.96 19.55 -6.98
CA ASN A 180 3.68 20.70 -6.46
C ASN A 180 4.95 20.26 -5.71
N PRO A 181 6.05 21.05 -5.77
CA PRO A 181 7.30 20.67 -5.12
C PRO A 181 7.21 20.49 -3.59
N GLY A 182 8.06 19.60 -3.08
CA GLY A 182 8.34 19.37 -1.68
C GLY A 182 8.13 17.91 -1.25
N LEU A 183 8.18 17.67 0.05
CA LEU A 183 8.11 16.33 0.64
C LEU A 183 6.67 15.95 0.99
N VAL A 184 6.30 14.70 0.70
CA VAL A 184 5.05 14.05 1.10
C VAL A 184 5.36 12.76 1.84
N GLU A 185 4.62 12.50 2.92
CA GLU A 185 4.57 11.19 3.57
C GLU A 185 3.32 10.46 3.09
N ILE A 186 3.48 9.21 2.68
CA ILE A 186 2.42 8.34 2.19
C ILE A 186 2.30 7.20 3.19
N THR A 187 1.11 6.97 3.71
CA THR A 187 0.87 5.98 4.77
C THR A 187 -0.19 4.99 4.31
N VAL A 188 0.11 3.70 4.46
CA VAL A 188 -0.87 2.62 4.37
C VAL A 188 -1.22 2.10 5.76
N ILE A 189 -2.50 1.85 6.01
CA ILE A 189 -2.99 1.25 7.24
C ILE A 189 -3.90 0.08 6.89
N TYR A 190 -3.60 -1.08 7.46
CA TYR A 190 -4.47 -2.25 7.40
C TYR A 190 -5.29 -2.37 8.68
N LYS A 191 -6.61 -2.52 8.53
CA LYS A 191 -7.58 -2.53 9.62
C LYS A 191 -8.53 -3.72 9.50
N ILE A 192 -8.97 -4.26 10.64
CA ILE A 192 -9.98 -5.34 10.72
C ILE A 192 -11.24 -4.87 11.45
N PRO A 193 -12.44 -5.39 11.13
CA PRO A 193 -13.65 -5.07 11.88
C PRO A 193 -13.55 -5.48 13.35
N ASN A 194 -13.99 -4.61 14.26
CA ASN A 194 -13.95 -4.85 15.71
C ASN A 194 -15.22 -5.50 16.28
N GLY A 195 -16.16 -5.90 15.42
CA GLY A 195 -17.45 -6.49 15.81
C GLY A 195 -18.49 -5.51 16.38
N SER A 196 -18.13 -4.26 16.63
CA SER A 196 -19.01 -3.20 17.17
C SER A 196 -19.31 -2.10 16.14
N GLY A 197 -19.10 -2.38 14.85
CA GLY A 197 -19.28 -1.42 13.75
C GLY A 197 -18.10 -0.48 13.51
N GLY A 198 -16.95 -0.71 14.16
CA GLY A 198 -15.71 0.03 13.93
C GLY A 198 -14.57 -0.88 13.47
N PHE A 199 -13.35 -0.34 13.49
CA PHE A 199 -12.14 -1.02 13.04
C PHE A 199 -11.04 -0.99 14.10
N ILE A 200 -10.15 -1.98 14.04
CA ILE A 200 -8.88 -2.03 14.77
C ILE A 200 -7.76 -1.95 13.74
N GLU A 201 -6.80 -1.04 13.95
CA GLU A 201 -5.54 -1.01 13.19
C GLU A 201 -4.69 -2.24 13.57
N VAL A 202 -4.25 -2.97 12.56
CA VAL A 202 -3.45 -4.19 12.71
C VAL A 202 -2.02 -3.95 12.25
N SER A 203 -1.85 -3.26 11.13
CA SER A 203 -0.54 -2.88 10.61
C SER A 203 -0.58 -1.48 10.00
N ARG A 204 0.59 -0.84 9.97
CA ARG A 204 0.84 0.46 9.37
C ARG A 204 2.20 0.41 8.72
N ASP A 205 2.28 1.00 7.56
CA ASP A 205 3.53 1.23 6.87
C ASP A 205 3.53 2.60 6.18
N LYS A 206 4.71 3.15 5.90
CA LYS A 206 4.87 4.52 5.44
C LYS A 206 6.13 4.70 4.59
N VAL A 207 5.95 5.38 3.46
CA VAL A 207 7.03 5.83 2.58
C VAL A 207 7.04 7.34 2.43
N ARG A 208 8.11 7.85 1.83
CA ARG A 208 8.31 9.26 1.52
C ARG A 208 8.48 9.47 0.02
N ALA A 209 7.94 10.58 -0.47
CA ALA A 209 8.17 11.05 -1.82
C ALA A 209 8.61 12.51 -1.81
N THR A 210 9.69 12.82 -2.54
CA THR A 210 10.18 14.18 -2.78
C THR A 210 9.84 14.60 -4.20
N ILE A 211 9.08 15.67 -4.32
CA ILE A 211 8.68 16.27 -5.58
C ILE A 211 9.59 17.45 -5.85
N ILE A 212 10.27 17.45 -6.99
CA ILE A 212 11.09 18.57 -7.45
C ILE A 212 10.46 19.25 -8.66
N SER A 213 10.69 20.55 -8.81
CA SER A 213 10.47 21.23 -10.08
C SER A 213 11.84 21.38 -10.73
N ALA A 214 11.97 20.88 -11.94
CA ALA A 214 13.09 21.16 -12.81
C ALA A 214 12.58 22.13 -13.87
N ASP A 215 13.14 23.35 -13.93
CA ASP A 215 12.95 24.20 -15.10
C ASP A 215 13.62 23.48 -16.28
N MET A 216 12.83 22.82 -17.14
CA MET A 216 13.30 22.20 -18.39
C MET A 216 13.09 23.12 -19.59
#